data_AF-A0A4U1FZY8-F1
#
_entry.id   AF-A0A4U1FZY8-F1
#
_cell.length_a   1.000
_cell.length_b   1.000
_cell.length_c   1.000
_cell.angle_alpha   90.00
_cell.angle_beta   90.00
_cell.angle_gamma   90.00
#
_symmetry.space_group_name_H-M   'P 1'
#
loop_
_entity.id
_entity.type
_entity.pdbx_description
1 polymer ?
#
loop_
_entity_poly.entity_id
_entity_poly.type
_entity_poly.pdbx_seq_one_letter_code
_entity_poly.pdbx_strand_id
1 'polypeptide(L)'
;MNSLSTIAFSLGLLLVTATAFPTPGPLGEDFKDDTTSDRLLLTSPDKTEALIKYILGKISAMRKEMCEKYDKCENSKEALAENNLNLPKMAEKDGCFQSGFNQETCLMRITTGLLEYQIYLDYLQNEYEGDKGSIEAVQISIKALAQILRQKVKNPDEVTTPDPTTNASLMNNLQSQNDDWMKNTKIILILRSLENFLQFSLRAVRIK
;
A
#
# COMPACT_ATOMS: atom_id res chain seq x y z
N MET A 1 57.00 44.39 24.93
CA MET A 1 56.17 43.21 25.26
C MET A 1 56.44 42.15 24.23
N ASN A 2 57.01 41.04 24.69
CA ASN A 2 57.41 39.89 23.89
C ASN A 2 56.17 39.15 23.38
N SER A 3 56.23 38.65 22.14
CA SER A 3 55.63 37.36 21.81
C SER A 3 56.46 36.71 20.71
N LEU A 4 57.14 35.63 21.10
CA LEU A 4 57.88 34.73 20.22
C LEU A 4 56.88 33.99 19.31
N SER A 5 57.19 33.86 18.03
CA SER A 5 56.68 32.76 17.23
C SER A 5 57.83 32.17 16.43
N THR A 6 58.34 31.06 16.95
CA THR A 6 59.44 30.27 16.42
C THR A 6 58.99 29.55 15.16
N ILE A 7 59.71 29.75 14.05
CA ILE A 7 59.54 28.99 12.82
C ILE A 7 60.27 27.66 13.01
N ALA A 8 59.52 26.56 13.01
CA ALA A 8 60.07 25.20 12.99
C ALA A 8 59.62 24.51 11.70
N PHE A 9 60.57 24.34 10.77
CA PHE A 9 60.43 23.45 9.62
C PHE A 9 60.76 22.02 10.08
N SER A 10 59.80 21.12 9.99
CA SER A 10 60.01 19.68 10.14
C SER A 10 59.56 18.97 8.87
N LEU A 11 60.54 18.49 8.09
CA LEU A 11 60.36 17.54 7.01
C LEU A 11 59.92 16.19 7.59
N GLY A 12 58.66 15.80 7.37
CA GLY A 12 58.18 14.45 7.62
C GLY A 12 58.17 13.64 6.33
N LEU A 13 59.02 12.61 6.26
CA LEU A 13 59.06 11.63 5.17
C LEU A 13 57.70 10.93 4.98
N LEU A 14 57.15 10.98 3.76
CA LEU A 14 56.07 10.11 3.34
C LEU A 14 56.63 8.71 3.07
N LEU A 15 56.47 7.79 4.03
CA LEU A 15 56.66 6.37 3.78
C LEU A 15 55.40 5.82 3.13
N VAL A 16 55.46 5.58 1.81
CA VAL A 16 54.44 4.85 1.07
C VAL A 16 54.65 3.35 1.34
N THR A 17 53.80 2.75 2.17
CA THR A 17 53.69 1.29 2.24
C THR A 17 52.77 0.81 1.13
N ALA A 18 53.34 0.22 0.07
CA ALA A 18 52.56 -0.51 -0.91
C ALA A 18 52.15 -1.87 -0.32
N THR A 19 50.91 -2.00 0.14
CA THR A 19 50.31 -3.32 0.38
C THR A 19 49.72 -3.82 -0.93
N ALA A 20 50.37 -4.82 -1.53
CA ALA A 20 49.78 -5.55 -2.64
C ALA A 20 48.51 -6.26 -2.15
N PHE A 21 47.36 -5.94 -2.76
CA PHE A 21 46.12 -6.66 -2.52
C PHE A 21 46.25 -8.08 -3.09
N PRO A 22 45.87 -9.13 -2.34
CA PRO A 22 45.74 -10.46 -2.92
C PRO A 22 44.56 -10.47 -3.88
N THR A 23 44.81 -10.89 -5.12
CA THR A 23 43.80 -11.18 -6.14
C THR A 23 42.84 -12.25 -5.60
N PRO A 24 41.51 -12.07 -5.68
CA PRO A 24 40.58 -13.15 -5.37
C PRO A 24 40.75 -14.26 -6.42
N GLY A 25 41.06 -15.48 -5.97
CA GLY A 25 40.93 -16.68 -6.79
C GLY A 25 39.46 -16.93 -7.15
N PRO A 26 39.17 -17.70 -8.21
CA PRO A 26 37.79 -17.96 -8.62
C PRO A 26 37.11 -18.81 -7.55
N LEU A 27 36.19 -18.20 -6.81
CA LEU A 27 35.32 -18.90 -5.89
C LEU A 27 34.26 -19.61 -6.75
N GLY A 28 34.39 -20.94 -6.85
CA GLY A 28 33.45 -21.79 -7.57
C GLY A 28 32.01 -21.54 -7.10
N GLU A 29 31.12 -21.42 -8.08
CA GLU A 29 29.68 -21.44 -7.89
C GLU A 29 29.27 -22.79 -7.29
N ASP A 30 28.92 -22.79 -6.01
CA ASP A 30 27.92 -23.70 -5.48
C ASP A 30 26.72 -22.85 -5.05
N PHE A 31 25.94 -22.42 -6.05
CA PHE A 31 24.59 -21.90 -5.82
C PHE A 31 23.70 -23.06 -5.36
N LYS A 32 23.64 -23.26 -4.05
CA LYS A 32 22.51 -23.96 -3.43
C LYS A 32 21.29 -23.06 -3.54
N ASP A 33 20.36 -23.48 -4.37
CA ASP A 33 19.03 -22.94 -4.53
C ASP A 33 18.25 -23.05 -3.21
N ASP A 34 18.32 -22.00 -2.38
CA ASP A 34 17.46 -21.81 -1.22
C ASP A 34 16.31 -20.86 -1.58
N THR A 35 15.44 -21.31 -2.48
CA THR A 35 14.20 -20.61 -2.91
C THR A 35 13.10 -20.56 -1.83
N THR A 36 13.41 -20.80 -0.55
CA THR A 36 12.40 -20.92 0.53
C THR A 36 12.35 -19.71 1.48
N SER A 37 13.29 -18.77 1.40
CA SER A 37 13.40 -17.69 2.41
C SER A 37 12.44 -16.51 2.18
N ASP A 38 12.16 -16.12 0.94
CA ASP A 38 11.36 -14.91 0.66
C ASP A 38 9.87 -15.08 1.01
N ARG A 39 9.35 -16.31 0.93
CA ARG A 39 7.96 -16.61 1.26
C ARG A 39 7.70 -16.58 2.78
N LEU A 40 8.68 -16.95 3.60
CA LEU A 40 8.56 -16.94 5.06
C LEU A 40 8.63 -15.51 5.63
N LEU A 41 9.25 -14.58 4.89
CA LEU A 41 9.50 -13.22 5.35
C LEU A 41 8.26 -12.32 5.30
N LEU A 42 7.17 -12.67 4.60
CA LEU A 42 6.00 -11.79 4.41
C LEU A 42 4.92 -11.90 5.52
N THR A 43 5.06 -12.83 6.47
CA THR A 43 3.98 -13.18 7.41
C THR A 43 4.05 -12.48 8.77
N SER A 44 5.16 -11.80 9.11
CA SER A 44 5.30 -11.14 10.41
C SER A 44 4.28 -9.99 10.58
N PRO A 45 3.64 -9.83 11.76
CA PRO A 45 2.70 -8.73 12.04
C PRO A 45 3.24 -7.34 11.71
N ASP A 46 4.52 -7.08 12.00
CA ASP A 46 5.17 -5.78 11.78
C ASP A 46 5.22 -5.39 10.30
N LYS A 47 5.39 -6.38 9.41
CA LYS A 47 5.39 -6.16 7.96
C LYS A 47 3.99 -5.93 7.40
N THR A 48 2.98 -6.61 7.95
CA THR A 48 1.57 -6.36 7.57
C THR A 48 1.16 -4.93 7.94
N GLU A 49 1.50 -4.49 9.16
CA GLU A 49 1.25 -3.12 9.59
C GLU A 49 2.00 -2.09 8.74
N ALA A 50 3.30 -2.31 8.48
CA ALA A 50 4.10 -1.40 7.66
C ALA A 50 3.52 -1.26 6.24
N LEU A 51 3.08 -2.37 5.63
CA LEU A 51 2.46 -2.34 4.31
C LEU A 51 1.14 -1.58 4.30
N ILE A 52 0.28 -1.76 5.30
CA ILE A 52 -0.97 -0.98 5.42
C ILE A 52 -0.67 0.52 5.55
N LYS A 53 0.32 0.90 6.38
CA LYS A 53 0.74 2.30 6.53
C LYS A 53 1.29 2.88 5.24
N TYR A 54 2.09 2.12 4.50
CA TYR A 54 2.60 2.52 3.19
C TYR A 54 1.46 2.84 2.22
N ILE A 55 0.47 1.94 2.11
CA ILE A 55 -0.70 2.12 1.25
C ILE A 55 -1.51 3.35 1.69
N LEU A 56 -1.77 3.51 3.00
CA LEU A 56 -2.47 4.66 3.55
C LEU A 56 -1.78 5.98 3.21
N GLY A 57 -0.45 6.05 3.34
CA GLY A 57 0.31 7.25 3.00
C GLY A 57 0.15 7.65 1.54
N LYS A 58 0.24 6.68 0.62
CA LYS A 58 0.04 6.91 -0.82
C LYS A 58 -1.38 7.40 -1.13
N ILE A 59 -2.40 6.72 -0.60
CA ILE A 59 -3.81 7.10 -0.84
C ILE A 59 -4.13 8.48 -0.28
N SER A 60 -3.64 8.79 0.92
CA SER A 60 -3.86 10.09 1.56
C SER A 60 -3.24 11.22 0.73
N ALA A 61 -2.04 11.00 0.17
CA ALA A 61 -1.40 11.95 -0.74
C ALA A 61 -2.21 12.17 -2.02
N MET A 62 -2.65 11.10 -2.69
CA MET A 62 -3.46 11.20 -3.92
C MET A 62 -4.81 11.87 -3.65
N ARG A 63 -5.47 11.55 -2.53
CA ARG A 63 -6.73 12.20 -2.14
C ARG A 63 -6.53 13.68 -1.89
N LYS A 64 -5.44 14.04 -1.18
CA LYS A 64 -5.10 15.44 -0.92
C LYS A 64 -4.92 16.21 -2.23
N GLU A 65 -4.16 15.67 -3.17
CA GLU A 65 -3.96 16.27 -4.49
C GLU A 65 -5.29 16.52 -5.22
N MET A 66 -6.17 15.51 -5.27
CA MET A 66 -7.49 15.65 -5.91
C MET A 66 -8.36 16.69 -5.21
N CYS A 67 -8.30 16.74 -3.89
CA CYS A 67 -9.05 17.73 -3.13
C CYS A 67 -8.58 19.16 -3.35
N GLU A 68 -7.26 19.37 -3.43
CA GLU A 68 -6.66 20.69 -3.69
C GLU A 68 -6.95 21.15 -5.12
N LYS A 69 -7.04 20.24 -6.08
CA LYS A 69 -7.29 20.58 -7.49
C LYS A 69 -8.76 20.90 -7.79
N TYR A 70 -9.71 20.27 -7.08
CA TYR A 70 -11.13 20.31 -7.46
C TYR A 70 -12.07 20.88 -6.36
N ASP A 71 -11.53 21.43 -5.27
CA ASP A 71 -12.26 22.10 -4.17
C ASP A 71 -13.45 21.28 -3.59
N LYS A 72 -13.39 19.95 -3.69
CA LYS A 72 -14.49 19.03 -3.34
C LYS A 72 -14.04 17.87 -2.46
N CYS A 73 -13.43 18.19 -1.33
CA CYS A 73 -13.03 17.19 -0.33
C CYS A 73 -14.16 16.83 0.65
N GLU A 74 -15.17 17.69 0.77
CA GLU A 74 -16.24 17.54 1.76
C GLU A 74 -17.44 16.70 1.29
N ASN A 75 -18.04 16.03 2.26
CA ASN A 75 -19.14 15.08 2.10
C ASN A 75 -20.48 15.79 1.83
N SER A 76 -20.81 16.13 0.59
CA SER A 76 -22.22 16.26 0.27
C SER A 76 -22.81 14.85 0.19
N LYS A 77 -23.89 14.56 0.94
CA LYS A 77 -24.63 13.29 0.81
C LYS A 77 -25.17 13.14 -0.62
N GLU A 78 -25.39 14.28 -1.25
CA GLU A 78 -25.71 14.50 -2.65
C GLU A 78 -24.63 13.89 -3.56
N ALA A 79 -23.33 14.19 -3.34
CA ALA A 79 -22.25 13.57 -4.11
C ALA A 79 -22.19 12.04 -3.95
N LEU A 80 -22.52 11.50 -2.78
CA LEU A 80 -22.58 10.05 -2.59
C LEU A 80 -23.80 9.43 -3.29
N ALA A 81 -24.96 10.08 -3.22
CA ALA A 81 -26.20 9.61 -3.83
C ALA A 81 -26.16 9.70 -5.37
N GLU A 82 -25.54 10.74 -5.91
CA GLU A 82 -25.42 10.94 -7.37
C GLU A 82 -24.45 9.92 -8.00
N ASN A 83 -23.47 9.42 -7.25
CA ASN A 83 -22.43 8.53 -7.79
C ASN A 83 -22.76 7.03 -7.69
N ASN A 84 -23.78 6.61 -6.91
CA ASN A 84 -24.26 5.22 -6.80
C ASN A 84 -23.14 4.16 -6.67
N LEU A 85 -22.03 4.49 -6.00
CA LEU A 85 -20.89 3.59 -5.85
C LEU A 85 -21.13 2.58 -4.72
N ASN A 86 -21.06 1.29 -5.04
CA ASN A 86 -21.13 0.22 -4.04
C ASN A 86 -19.75 -0.12 -3.46
N LEU A 87 -19.13 0.82 -2.75
CA LEU A 87 -17.77 0.66 -2.25
C LEU A 87 -17.67 -0.33 -1.07
N PRO A 88 -16.60 -1.14 -0.99
CA PRO A 88 -16.37 -2.03 0.14
C PRO A 88 -16.30 -1.28 1.47
N LYS A 89 -17.15 -1.68 2.41
CA LYS A 89 -17.23 -1.15 3.78
C LYS A 89 -17.26 -2.26 4.82
N MET A 90 -16.88 -1.91 6.05
CA MET A 90 -17.03 -2.77 7.22
C MET A 90 -18.43 -2.63 7.82
N ALA A 91 -19.00 -3.74 8.30
CA ALA A 91 -20.26 -3.79 9.04
C ALA A 91 -20.08 -4.62 10.33
N GLU A 92 -20.97 -4.45 11.30
CA GLU A 92 -20.85 -5.12 12.62
C GLU A 92 -20.71 -6.64 12.49
N LYS A 93 -21.48 -7.24 11.56
CA LYS A 93 -21.44 -8.68 11.26
C LYS A 93 -20.07 -9.20 10.82
N ASP A 94 -19.19 -8.31 10.37
CA ASP A 94 -17.87 -8.68 9.87
C ASP A 94 -16.88 -8.90 11.05
N GLY A 95 -17.25 -8.55 12.27
CA GLY A 95 -16.45 -8.83 13.47
C GLY A 95 -15.17 -8.01 13.58
N CYS A 96 -15.05 -6.89 12.87
CA CYS A 96 -13.87 -6.02 12.92
C CYS A 96 -13.94 -4.91 13.98
N PHE A 97 -15.09 -4.75 14.64
CA PHE A 97 -15.29 -3.73 15.67
C PHE A 97 -14.94 -4.29 17.06
N GLN A 98 -14.61 -3.41 18.01
CA GLN A 98 -14.25 -3.84 19.37
C GLN A 98 -15.36 -4.67 20.02
N SER A 99 -16.62 -4.21 19.89
CA SER A 99 -17.78 -5.01 20.26
C SER A 99 -18.02 -6.07 19.19
N GLY A 100 -18.11 -7.33 19.61
CA GLY A 100 -18.30 -8.45 18.69
C GLY A 100 -17.07 -8.77 17.83
N PHE A 101 -15.87 -8.40 18.28
CA PHE A 101 -14.64 -8.73 17.56
C PHE A 101 -14.52 -10.24 17.32
N ASN A 102 -14.30 -10.62 16.07
CA ASN A 102 -13.99 -11.97 15.66
C ASN A 102 -12.89 -11.91 14.59
N GLN A 103 -11.72 -12.39 14.98
CA GLN A 103 -10.52 -12.30 14.15
C GLN A 103 -10.69 -13.00 12.80
N GLU A 104 -11.35 -14.15 12.76
CA GLU A 104 -11.50 -14.94 11.54
C GLU A 104 -12.41 -14.23 10.53
N THR A 105 -13.61 -13.85 10.96
CA THR A 105 -14.57 -13.15 10.09
C THR A 105 -14.01 -11.79 9.67
N CYS A 106 -13.26 -11.12 10.56
CA CYS A 106 -12.67 -9.84 10.25
C CYS A 106 -11.54 -9.96 9.22
N LEU A 107 -10.61 -10.91 9.39
CA LEU A 107 -9.55 -11.15 8.42
C LEU A 107 -10.12 -11.55 7.06
N MET A 108 -11.16 -12.39 7.05
CA MET A 108 -11.86 -12.75 5.82
C MET A 108 -12.48 -11.53 5.15
N ARG A 109 -13.21 -10.68 5.90
CA ARG A 109 -13.79 -9.45 5.35
C ARG A 109 -12.74 -8.49 4.81
N ILE A 110 -11.65 -8.26 5.55
CA ILE A 110 -10.54 -7.40 5.11
C ILE A 110 -9.99 -7.94 3.79
N THR A 111 -9.68 -9.23 3.74
CA THR A 111 -9.09 -9.86 2.55
C THR A 111 -10.02 -9.73 1.35
N THR A 112 -11.30 -10.09 1.49
CA THR A 112 -12.30 -9.94 0.42
C THR A 112 -12.44 -8.49 -0.02
N GLY A 113 -12.50 -7.53 0.91
CA GLY A 113 -12.63 -6.12 0.57
C GLY A 113 -11.42 -5.56 -0.20
N LEU A 114 -10.19 -5.98 0.15
CA LEU A 114 -8.99 -5.60 -0.60
C LEU A 114 -9.02 -6.13 -2.04
N LEU A 115 -9.59 -7.31 -2.26
CA LEU A 115 -9.80 -7.88 -3.59
C LEU A 115 -10.92 -7.13 -4.35
N GLU A 116 -12.03 -6.81 -3.69
CA GLU A 116 -13.10 -5.98 -4.25
C GLU A 116 -12.59 -4.59 -4.68
N TYR A 117 -11.62 -4.02 -3.96
CA TYR A 117 -11.04 -2.72 -4.32
C TYR A 117 -10.25 -2.71 -5.64
N GLN A 118 -9.81 -3.87 -6.16
CA GLN A 118 -8.97 -3.94 -7.36
C GLN A 118 -9.62 -3.28 -8.58
N ILE A 119 -10.91 -3.52 -8.80
CA ILE A 119 -11.63 -2.95 -9.95
C ILE A 119 -11.74 -1.42 -9.88
N TYR A 120 -11.82 -0.86 -8.67
CA TYR A 120 -11.81 0.58 -8.48
C TYR A 120 -10.43 1.16 -8.70
N LEU A 121 -9.36 0.45 -8.32
CA LEU A 121 -7.99 0.85 -8.61
C LEU A 121 -7.70 0.80 -10.13
N ASP A 122 -8.25 -0.18 -10.84
CA ASP A 122 -8.17 -0.23 -12.31
C ASP A 122 -8.87 0.98 -12.94
N TYR A 123 -10.02 1.41 -12.40
CA TYR A 123 -10.67 2.64 -12.81
C TYR A 123 -9.79 3.87 -12.54
N LEU A 124 -9.20 3.98 -11.34
CA LEU A 124 -8.28 5.07 -11.01
C LEU A 124 -7.05 5.09 -11.93
N GLN A 125 -6.51 3.92 -12.28
CA GLN A 125 -5.36 3.81 -13.18
C GLN A 125 -5.64 4.44 -14.54
N ASN A 126 -6.89 4.42 -15.00
CA ASN A 126 -7.29 5.08 -16.25
C ASN A 126 -7.60 6.57 -16.04
N GLU A 127 -8.36 6.91 -15.01
CA GLU A 127 -8.95 8.26 -14.87
C GLU A 127 -8.16 9.26 -14.02
N TYR A 128 -7.31 8.80 -13.10
CA TYR A 128 -6.57 9.69 -12.19
C TYR A 128 -5.49 10.50 -12.94
N GLU A 129 -5.59 11.83 -12.96
CA GLU A 129 -4.68 12.68 -13.74
C GLU A 129 -3.32 12.92 -13.06
N GLY A 130 -3.14 12.49 -11.80
CA GLY A 130 -1.91 12.65 -11.03
C GLY A 130 -0.87 11.57 -11.29
N ASP A 131 -0.07 11.25 -10.27
CA ASP A 131 0.98 10.23 -10.36
C ASP A 131 0.42 8.81 -10.53
N LYS A 132 0.36 8.34 -11.78
CA LYS A 132 -0.05 6.97 -12.14
C LYS A 132 0.84 5.90 -11.48
N GLY A 133 2.12 6.19 -11.24
CA GLY A 133 3.02 5.26 -10.55
C GLY A 133 2.62 5.02 -9.09
N SER A 134 1.98 6.01 -8.45
CA SER A 134 1.42 5.84 -7.11
C SER A 134 0.18 4.94 -7.10
N ILE A 135 -0.67 4.97 -8.14
CA ILE A 135 -1.81 4.04 -8.26
C ILE A 135 -1.31 2.61 -8.46
N GLU A 136 -0.36 2.40 -9.38
CA GLU A 136 0.25 1.10 -9.62
C GLU A 136 0.89 0.52 -8.35
N ALA A 137 1.66 1.33 -7.63
CA ALA A 137 2.29 0.92 -6.37
C ALA A 137 1.26 0.53 -5.31
N VAL A 138 0.14 1.27 -5.21
CA VAL A 138 -0.98 0.94 -4.31
C VAL A 138 -1.65 -0.37 -4.74
N GLN A 139 -1.88 -0.58 -6.04
CA GLN A 139 -2.51 -1.79 -6.55
C GLN A 139 -1.68 -3.04 -6.26
N ILE A 140 -0.38 -2.99 -6.54
CA ILE A 140 0.57 -4.08 -6.22
C ILE A 140 0.57 -4.36 -4.72
N SER A 141 0.64 -3.30 -3.90
CA SER A 141 0.69 -3.42 -2.44
C SER A 141 -0.60 -3.99 -1.85
N ILE A 142 -1.76 -3.63 -2.37
CA ILE A 142 -3.05 -4.20 -1.96
C ILE A 142 -3.15 -5.67 -2.35
N LYS A 143 -2.70 -6.06 -3.55
CA LYS A 143 -2.63 -7.48 -3.94
C LYS A 143 -1.75 -8.26 -2.98
N ALA A 144 -0.56 -7.75 -2.68
CA ALA A 144 0.37 -8.38 -1.73
C ALA A 144 -0.25 -8.49 -0.33
N LEU A 145 -0.88 -7.41 0.17
CA LEU A 145 -1.54 -7.41 1.48
C LEU A 145 -2.67 -8.44 1.54
N ALA A 146 -3.51 -8.52 0.51
CA ALA A 146 -4.58 -9.51 0.44
C ALA A 146 -4.02 -10.94 0.49
N GLN A 147 -2.93 -11.23 -0.22
CA GLN A 147 -2.28 -12.54 -0.17
C GLN A 147 -1.72 -12.87 1.23
N ILE A 148 -1.06 -11.90 1.88
CA ILE A 148 -0.55 -12.07 3.24
C ILE A 148 -1.69 -12.36 4.22
N LEU A 149 -2.79 -11.60 4.15
CA LEU A 149 -3.92 -11.78 5.06
C LEU A 149 -4.68 -13.07 4.78
N ARG A 150 -4.83 -13.46 3.51
CA ARG A 150 -5.43 -14.74 3.11
C ARG A 150 -4.73 -15.94 3.73
N GLN A 151 -3.40 -15.90 3.85
CA GLN A 151 -2.62 -16.95 4.51
C GLN A 151 -2.82 -17.02 6.02
N LYS A 152 -3.40 -15.99 6.64
CA LYS A 152 -3.70 -15.94 8.09
C LYS A 152 -5.14 -16.38 8.42
N VAL A 153 -6.00 -16.52 7.41
CA VAL A 153 -7.36 -17.07 7.55
C VAL A 153 -7.25 -18.59 7.72
N LYS A 154 -8.05 -19.19 8.61
CA LYS A 154 -8.00 -20.64 8.87
C LYS A 154 -8.35 -21.45 7.63
N ASN A 155 -9.34 -20.97 6.86
CA ASN A 155 -9.78 -21.58 5.61
C ASN A 155 -9.61 -20.59 4.44
N PRO A 156 -8.41 -20.51 3.83
CA PRO A 156 -8.13 -19.56 2.74
C PRO A 156 -9.05 -19.69 1.51
N ASP A 157 -9.68 -20.85 1.32
CA ASP A 157 -10.59 -21.13 0.21
C ASP A 157 -11.97 -20.50 0.38
N GLU A 158 -12.35 -20.14 1.63
CA GLU A 158 -13.61 -19.42 1.90
C GLU A 158 -13.53 -17.93 1.52
N VAL A 159 -12.32 -17.41 1.29
CA VAL A 159 -12.14 -16.04 0.80
C VAL A 159 -12.68 -15.93 -0.63
N THR A 160 -13.84 -15.29 -0.74
CA THR A 160 -14.50 -15.05 -2.03
C THR A 160 -13.69 -14.07 -2.86
N THR A 161 -13.38 -14.44 -4.10
CA THR A 161 -12.83 -13.53 -5.10
C THR A 161 -13.98 -12.88 -5.87
N PRO A 162 -13.87 -11.58 -6.23
CA PRO A 162 -14.88 -10.93 -7.07
C PRO A 162 -15.11 -11.69 -8.37
N ASP A 163 -16.38 -11.83 -8.77
CA ASP A 163 -16.77 -12.47 -10.02
C ASP A 163 -16.40 -11.57 -11.23
N PRO A 164 -15.71 -12.10 -12.26
CA PRO A 164 -15.30 -11.31 -13.42
C PRO A 164 -16.45 -10.63 -14.17
N THR A 165 -17.62 -11.28 -14.26
CA THR A 165 -18.80 -10.74 -14.94
C THR A 165 -19.36 -9.53 -14.19
N THR A 166 -19.44 -9.65 -12.86
CA THR A 166 -19.83 -8.58 -11.95
C THR A 166 -18.87 -7.40 -12.03
N ASN A 167 -17.56 -7.66 -12.10
CA ASN A 167 -16.54 -6.63 -12.26
C ASN A 167 -16.66 -5.88 -13.60
N ALA A 168 -16.97 -6.58 -14.69
CA ALA A 168 -17.17 -5.94 -16.00
C ALA A 168 -18.38 -4.99 -15.99
N SER A 169 -19.50 -5.43 -15.40
CA SER A 169 -20.69 -4.58 -15.23
C SER A 169 -20.40 -3.36 -14.34
N LEU A 170 -19.67 -3.56 -13.23
CA LEU A 170 -19.26 -2.48 -12.35
C LEU A 170 -18.33 -1.48 -13.06
N MET A 171 -17.36 -1.95 -13.85
CA MET A 171 -16.50 -1.07 -14.63
C MET A 171 -17.30 -0.23 -15.63
N ASN A 172 -18.25 -0.84 -16.34
CA ASN A 172 -19.14 -0.09 -17.24
C ASN A 172 -19.93 0.98 -16.49
N ASN A 173 -20.39 0.70 -15.26
CA ASN A 173 -21.07 1.70 -14.43
C ASN A 173 -20.12 2.82 -13.98
N LEU A 174 -18.88 2.49 -13.59
CA LEU A 174 -17.85 3.47 -13.21
C LEU A 174 -17.53 4.42 -14.36
N GLN A 175 -17.46 3.88 -15.58
CA GLN A 175 -17.24 4.59 -16.84
C GLN A 175 -18.53 5.19 -17.43
N SER A 176 -19.69 5.04 -16.77
CA SER A 176 -20.92 5.73 -17.16
C SER A 176 -20.99 7.06 -16.42
N GLN A 177 -21.47 8.13 -17.06
CA GLN A 177 -21.48 9.50 -16.51
C GLN A 177 -20.06 10.03 -16.25
N ASN A 178 -19.46 10.58 -17.32
CA ASN A 178 -18.05 10.98 -17.40
C ASN A 178 -17.85 12.48 -17.60
N ASP A 179 -18.79 13.33 -17.20
CA ASP A 179 -18.42 14.73 -17.05
C ASP A 179 -17.30 14.84 -15.99
N ASP A 180 -16.45 15.85 -16.14
CA ASP A 180 -15.26 15.98 -15.29
C ASP A 180 -15.65 16.10 -13.82
N TRP A 181 -16.80 16.67 -13.50
CA TRP A 181 -17.24 16.79 -12.13
C TRP A 181 -17.55 15.43 -11.50
N MET A 182 -18.34 14.59 -12.19
CA MET A 182 -18.66 13.24 -11.75
C MET A 182 -17.41 12.37 -11.66
N LYS A 183 -16.56 12.39 -12.68
CA LYS A 183 -15.28 11.65 -12.72
C LYS A 183 -14.41 11.96 -11.50
N ASN A 184 -14.16 13.24 -11.25
CA ASN A 184 -13.30 13.67 -10.13
C ASN A 184 -13.94 13.35 -8.77
N THR A 185 -15.26 13.46 -8.68
CA THR A 185 -16.01 13.06 -7.47
C THR A 185 -15.85 11.56 -7.20
N LYS A 186 -16.01 10.69 -8.20
CA LYS A 186 -15.79 9.23 -8.05
C LYS A 186 -14.39 8.93 -7.54
N ILE A 187 -13.36 9.55 -8.12
CA ILE A 187 -11.97 9.36 -7.71
C ILE A 187 -11.81 9.69 -6.21
N ILE A 188 -12.27 10.86 -5.78
CA ILE A 188 -12.19 11.29 -4.37
C ILE A 188 -12.94 10.32 -3.44
N LEU A 189 -14.14 9.89 -3.84
CA LEU A 189 -14.96 8.94 -3.07
C LEU A 189 -14.28 7.57 -2.92
N ILE A 190 -13.70 7.04 -4.01
CA ILE A 190 -12.96 5.77 -4.00
C ILE A 190 -11.75 5.87 -3.06
N LEU A 191 -10.91 6.90 -3.25
CA LEU A 191 -9.70 7.09 -2.44
C LEU A 191 -10.04 7.21 -0.94
N ARG A 192 -11.07 8.00 -0.60
CA ARG A 192 -11.54 8.16 0.78
C ARG A 192 -12.07 6.85 1.36
N SER A 193 -12.88 6.13 0.60
CA SER A 193 -13.46 4.86 1.06
C SER A 193 -12.36 3.83 1.34
N LEU A 194 -11.38 3.73 0.45
CA LEU A 194 -10.24 2.84 0.63
C LEU A 194 -9.37 3.25 1.82
N GLU A 195 -9.11 4.55 2.01
CA GLU A 195 -8.42 5.07 3.19
C GLU A 195 -9.14 4.65 4.48
N ASN A 196 -10.46 4.87 4.56
CA ASN A 196 -11.27 4.48 5.71
C ASN A 196 -11.22 2.96 5.95
N PHE A 197 -11.38 2.16 4.89
CA PHE A 197 -11.33 0.70 4.96
C PHE A 197 -10.00 0.23 5.54
N LEU A 198 -8.87 0.76 5.05
CA LEU A 198 -7.53 0.43 5.52
C LEU A 198 -7.24 0.91 6.94
N GLN A 199 -7.81 2.03 7.38
CA GLN A 199 -7.72 2.45 8.78
C GLN A 199 -8.42 1.46 9.71
N PHE A 200 -9.58 0.92 9.32
CA PHE A 200 -10.22 -0.16 10.06
C PHE A 200 -9.39 -1.43 10.03
N SER A 201 -8.86 -1.82 8.86
CA SER A 201 -7.99 -2.99 8.73
C SER A 201 -6.76 -2.88 9.64
N LEU A 202 -6.11 -1.70 9.68
CA LEU A 202 -4.95 -1.44 10.52
C LEU A 202 -5.26 -1.63 12.01
N ARG A 203 -6.43 -1.16 12.46
CA ARG A 203 -6.88 -1.35 13.84
C ARG A 203 -7.10 -2.83 14.12
N ALA A 204 -7.80 -3.53 13.24
CA ALA A 204 -8.12 -4.94 13.41
C ALA A 204 -6.87 -5.85 13.46
N VAL A 205 -5.87 -5.64 12.60
CA VAL A 205 -4.65 -6.47 12.59
C VAL A 205 -3.74 -6.26 13.80
N ARG A 206 -3.97 -5.19 14.59
CA ARG A 206 -3.25 -4.92 15.83
C ARG A 206 -3.89 -5.55 17.05
N ILE A 207 -5.17 -5.95 16.96
CA ILE A 207 -5.87 -6.62 18.06
C ILE A 207 -5.29 -8.04 18.13
N LYS A 208 -4.64 -8.34 19.25
CA LYS A 208 -4.07 -9.66 19.57
C LYS A 208 -5.05 -10.46 20.41
#